data_AF-A0AB39T4B0-F1
#
_entry.id   AF-A0AB39T4B0-F1
#
_cell.length_a   1.000
_cell.length_b   1.000
_cell.length_c   1.000
_cell.angle_alpha   90.00
_cell.angle_beta   90.00
_cell.angle_gamma   90.00
#
_symmetry.space_group_name_H-M   'P 1'
#
loop_
_entity.id
_entity.type
_entity.pdbx_description
1 polymer ?
#
loop_
_entity_poly.entity_id
_entity_poly.type
_entity_poly.pdbx_seq_one_letter_code
_entity_poly.pdbx_strand_id
1 'polypeptide(L)'
;MSTDARLIRPRPYLEFDAGGMVHRVDITTKDIGCTIGTELRYVGPFRSLTSVRLVAYRPGTRHSDCAEECAAEHLTKALEKYRAGSRFSLSGVEGLAECLRDVVTEDGCRLWDPEHEEDEWN
;
A
#
# COMPACT_ATOMS: atom_id res chain seq x y z
N MET A 1 -13.67 16.51 0.95
CA MET A 1 -12.37 16.06 1.48
C MET A 1 -11.75 15.17 0.41
N SER A 2 -10.54 15.48 -0.05
CA SER A 2 -9.86 14.66 -1.07
C SER A 2 -9.68 13.22 -0.55
N THR A 3 -9.73 12.26 -1.48
CA THR A 3 -9.50 10.83 -1.22
C THR A 3 -8.08 10.42 -1.63
N ASP A 4 -7.31 11.37 -2.14
CA ASP A 4 -6.07 11.09 -2.84
C ASP A 4 -4.97 10.77 -1.83
N ALA A 5 -4.29 9.65 -2.05
CA ALA A 5 -3.08 9.33 -1.33
C ALA A 5 -1.94 10.22 -1.84
N ARG A 6 -1.27 10.91 -0.93
CA ARG A 6 -0.15 11.80 -1.24
C ARG A 6 1.16 11.11 -0.91
N LEU A 7 2.03 10.94 -1.91
CA LEU A 7 3.39 10.44 -1.73
C LEU A 7 4.31 11.52 -1.16
N ILE A 8 4.94 11.22 -0.02
CA ILE A 8 5.88 12.10 0.68
C ILE A 8 7.28 11.50 0.62
N ARG A 9 8.29 12.31 0.26
CA ARG A 9 9.72 11.95 0.11
C ARG A 9 10.59 12.76 1.10
N PRO A 10 11.84 12.37 1.43
CA PRO A 10 12.71 11.37 0.78
C PRO A 10 12.58 9.93 1.29
N ARG A 11 11.97 9.68 2.45
CA ARG A 11 11.60 8.33 2.88
C ARG A 11 10.16 8.11 2.43
N PRO A 12 9.88 7.33 1.37
CA PRO A 12 8.58 7.27 0.74
C PRO A 12 7.52 6.75 1.72
N TYR A 13 6.48 7.54 1.92
CA TYR A 13 5.26 7.12 2.61
C TYR A 13 4.05 7.84 2.02
N LEU A 14 2.86 7.29 2.22
CA LEU A 14 1.59 7.83 1.73
C LEU A 14 0.80 8.44 2.88
N GLU A 15 0.20 9.61 2.64
CA GLU A 15 -0.78 10.23 3.53
C GLU A 15 -2.15 10.34 2.86
N PHE A 16 -3.22 10.14 3.61
CA PHE A 16 -4.58 10.41 3.15
C PHE A 16 -5.48 10.88 4.28
N ASP A 17 -6.46 11.71 3.97
CA ASP A 17 -7.46 12.18 4.95
C ASP A 17 -8.61 11.17 5.07
N ALA A 18 -8.92 10.75 6.29
CA ALA A 18 -10.13 9.99 6.60
C ALA A 18 -10.66 10.36 7.98
N GLY A 19 -11.98 10.58 8.09
CA GLY A 19 -12.61 10.89 9.38
C GLY A 19 -12.08 12.14 10.09
N GLY A 20 -11.50 13.10 9.35
CA GLY A 20 -10.90 14.32 9.92
C GLY A 20 -9.50 14.12 10.51
N MET A 21 -8.86 12.99 10.25
CA MET A 21 -7.47 12.72 10.62
C MET A 21 -6.63 12.41 9.38
N VAL A 22 -5.34 12.74 9.43
CA VAL A 22 -4.36 12.35 8.41
C VAL A 22 -3.83 10.97 8.77
N HIS A 23 -4.08 9.99 7.91
CA HIS A 23 -3.61 8.62 8.05
C HIS A 23 -2.32 8.42 7.27
N ARG A 24 -1.45 7.54 7.78
CA ARG A 24 -0.18 7.20 7.15
C ARG A 24 -0.08 5.73 6.77
N VAL A 25 0.46 5.48 5.58
CA VAL A 25 0.87 4.17 5.08
C VAL A 25 2.34 4.25 4.67
N ASP A 26 3.19 3.42 5.27
CA ASP A 26 4.59 3.32 4.88
C ASP A 26 4.73 2.46 3.62
N ILE A 27 5.69 2.84 2.77
CA ILE A 27 6.07 2.10 1.56
C ILE A 27 7.46 1.52 1.78
N THR A 28 7.60 0.20 1.62
CA THR A 28 8.89 -0.48 1.55
C THR A 28 9.07 -1.05 0.15
N THR A 29 10.17 -0.73 -0.50
CA THR A 29 10.57 -1.35 -1.77
C THR A 29 11.78 -2.26 -1.54
N LYS A 30 11.78 -3.43 -2.19
CA LYS A 30 12.87 -4.41 -2.13
C LYS A 30 13.20 -4.88 -3.53
N ASP A 31 14.48 -4.88 -3.89
CA ASP A 31 14.92 -5.53 -5.12
C ASP A 31 14.78 -7.05 -4.97
N ILE A 32 14.01 -7.67 -5.87
CA ILE A 32 13.80 -9.12 -5.93
C ILE A 32 14.24 -9.67 -7.31
N GLY A 33 15.27 -9.05 -7.87
CA GLY A 33 15.95 -9.46 -9.10
C GLY A 33 15.28 -8.90 -10.35
N CYS A 34 14.25 -9.59 -10.87
CA CYS A 34 13.65 -9.18 -12.13
C CYS A 34 12.69 -8.00 -12.02
N THR A 35 12.30 -7.62 -10.80
CA THR A 35 11.36 -6.54 -10.50
C THR A 35 11.60 -6.05 -9.07
N ILE A 36 10.90 -5.01 -8.66
CA ILE A 36 10.86 -4.50 -7.28
C ILE A 36 9.65 -5.08 -6.57
N GLY A 37 9.84 -5.70 -5.41
CA GLY A 37 8.77 -5.98 -4.47
C GLY A 37 8.37 -4.69 -3.76
N THR A 38 7.06 -4.45 -3.61
CA THR A 38 6.50 -3.27 -2.94
C THR A 38 5.56 -3.73 -1.84
N GLU A 39 5.78 -3.26 -0.62
CA GLU A 39 4.96 -3.52 0.56
C GLU A 39 4.36 -2.22 1.10
N LEU A 40 3.05 -2.24 1.38
CA LEU A 40 2.32 -1.16 2.02
C LEU A 40 1.92 -1.56 3.44
N ARG A 41 2.29 -0.74 4.42
CA ARG A 41 1.94 -0.97 5.83
C ARG A 41 1.24 0.23 6.43
N TYR A 42 0.03 0.02 6.95
CA TYR A 42 -0.73 1.05 7.63
C TYR A 42 -0.18 1.33 9.02
N VAL A 43 0.10 2.60 9.33
CA VAL A 43 0.68 3.06 10.60
C VAL A 43 -0.32 3.87 11.43
N GLY A 44 -1.48 4.21 10.85
CA GLY A 44 -2.52 5.00 11.50
C GLY A 44 -2.22 6.49 11.60
N PRO A 45 -3.15 7.26 12.20
CA PRO A 45 -3.09 8.72 12.19
C PRO A 45 -2.09 9.35 13.18
N PHE A 46 -1.61 8.58 14.16
CA PHE A 46 -0.70 9.06 15.22
C PHE A 46 0.63 8.32 15.28
N ARG A 47 1.06 7.67 14.18
CA ARG A 47 2.23 6.78 14.12
C ARG A 47 2.20 5.74 15.25
N SER A 48 1.28 4.78 15.13
CA SER A 48 1.20 3.63 16.03
C SER A 48 2.53 2.87 16.09
N LEU A 49 2.85 2.28 17.25
CA LEU A 49 3.99 1.38 17.42
C LEU A 49 3.84 0.07 16.64
N THR A 50 2.61 -0.26 16.21
CA THR A 50 2.29 -1.47 15.47
C THR A 50 1.76 -1.08 14.10
N SER A 51 2.50 -1.44 13.04
CA SER A 51 2.08 -1.30 11.65
C SER A 51 1.38 -2.58 11.17
N VAL A 52 0.29 -2.42 10.42
CA VAL A 52 -0.47 -3.54 9.82
C VAL A 52 -0.12 -3.65 8.33
N ARG A 53 0.29 -4.83 7.85
CA ARG A 53 0.50 -5.05 6.40
C ARG A 53 -0.84 -4.95 5.68
N LEU A 54 -0.93 -4.06 4.69
CA LEU A 54 -2.08 -3.95 3.80
C LEU A 54 -1.93 -4.91 2.62
N VAL A 55 -0.81 -4.78 1.90
CA VAL A 55 -0.54 -5.59 0.70
C VAL A 55 0.97 -5.63 0.44
N ALA A 56 1.43 -6.72 -0.16
CA ALA A 56 2.76 -6.83 -0.76
C ALA A 56 2.61 -7.42 -2.17
N TYR A 57 3.28 -6.81 -3.15
CA TYR A 57 3.09 -7.14 -4.56
C TYR A 57 4.27 -6.71 -5.43
N ARG A 58 4.26 -7.16 -6.68
CA ARG A 58 5.22 -6.85 -7.73
C ARG A 58 4.53 -5.96 -8.77
N PRO A 59 4.88 -4.66 -8.89
CA PRO A 59 4.29 -3.74 -9.86
C PRO A 59 4.82 -3.94 -11.29
N GLY A 60 5.75 -4.86 -11.52
CA GLY A 60 6.30 -5.12 -12.86
C GLY A 60 7.35 -4.12 -13.33
N THR A 61 7.78 -3.19 -12.46
CA THR A 61 8.90 -2.28 -12.72
C THR A 61 10.17 -2.71 -11.96
N ARG A 62 11.32 -2.22 -12.41
CA ARG A 62 12.63 -2.32 -11.74
C ARG A 62 13.06 -1.02 -11.05
N HIS A 63 12.24 0.02 -11.12
CA HIS A 63 12.54 1.34 -10.56
C HIS A 63 11.69 1.60 -9.32
N SER A 64 12.35 1.88 -8.19
CA SER A 64 11.68 2.18 -6.91
C SER A 64 10.72 3.35 -7.03
N ASP A 65 11.13 4.42 -7.69
CA ASP A 65 10.34 5.66 -7.79
C ASP A 65 9.04 5.43 -8.54
N CYS A 66 9.09 4.64 -9.62
CA CYS A 66 7.88 4.21 -10.34
C CYS A 66 7.01 3.29 -9.48
N ALA A 67 7.61 2.37 -8.71
CA ALA A 67 6.86 1.48 -7.81
C ALA A 67 6.13 2.26 -6.71
N GLU A 68 6.76 3.30 -6.15
CA GLU A 68 6.18 4.22 -5.16
C GLU A 68 5.01 5.03 -5.74
N GLU A 69 5.14 5.50 -6.99
CA GLU A 69 4.06 6.20 -7.70
C GLU A 69 2.87 5.27 -7.97
N CYS A 70 3.12 4.06 -8.48
CA CYS A 70 2.09 3.04 -8.61
C CYS A 70 1.40 2.74 -7.27
N ALA A 71 2.16 2.70 -6.18
CA ALA A 71 1.60 2.46 -4.85
C ALA A 71 0.66 3.59 -4.39
N ALA A 72 0.98 4.86 -4.69
CA ALA A 72 0.10 5.99 -4.43
C ALA A 72 -1.21 5.91 -5.24
N GLU A 73 -1.12 5.54 -6.52
CA GLU A 73 -2.28 5.36 -7.38
C GLU A 73 -3.16 4.19 -6.90
N HIS A 74 -2.56 3.05 -6.57
CA HIS A 74 -3.30 1.89 -6.05
C HIS A 74 -4.00 2.19 -4.73
N LEU A 75 -3.34 2.88 -3.80
CA LEU A 75 -3.96 3.28 -2.55
C LEU A 75 -5.12 4.24 -2.78
N THR A 76 -4.98 5.20 -3.70
CA THR A 76 -6.07 6.12 -4.06
C THR A 76 -7.28 5.36 -4.62
N LYS A 77 -7.08 4.50 -5.64
CA LYS A 77 -8.13 3.64 -6.20
C LYS A 77 -8.80 2.77 -5.13
N ALA A 78 -8.01 2.19 -4.22
CA ALA A 78 -8.53 1.35 -3.14
C ALA A 78 -9.36 2.14 -2.13
N LEU A 79 -8.94 3.36 -1.77
CA LEU A 79 -9.70 4.24 -0.88
C LEU A 79 -11.04 4.66 -1.51
N GLU A 80 -11.07 4.91 -2.82
CA GLU A 80 -12.29 5.20 -3.56
C GLU A 80 -13.26 4.02 -3.53
N LYS A 81 -12.78 2.80 -3.86
CA LYS A 81 -13.58 1.56 -3.75
C LYS A 81 -14.10 1.34 -2.34
N TYR A 82 -13.24 1.52 -1.35
CA TYR A 82 -13.58 1.32 0.05
C TYR A 82 -14.65 2.31 0.55
N ARG A 83 -14.55 3.59 0.18
CA ARG A 83 -15.56 4.62 0.52
C ARG A 83 -16.90 4.38 -0.15
N ALA A 84 -16.92 3.81 -1.36
CA ALA A 84 -18.16 3.44 -2.02
C ALA A 84 -18.92 2.33 -1.27
N GLY A 85 -18.21 1.49 -0.51
CA GLY A 85 -18.78 0.38 0.25
C GLY A 85 -19.06 0.64 1.74
N SER A 86 -18.40 1.58 2.42
CA SER A 86 -18.57 1.77 3.88
C SER A 86 -18.02 3.12 4.45
N ARG A 87 -18.33 3.40 5.73
CA ARG A 87 -17.67 4.42 6.56
C ARG A 87 -16.39 3.83 7.18
N PHE A 88 -15.25 4.49 7.00
CA PHE A 88 -13.94 4.07 7.49
C PHE A 88 -13.89 3.97 9.04
N SER A 89 -13.64 2.77 9.56
CA SER A 89 -13.39 2.47 10.99
C SER A 89 -12.03 1.77 11.15
N LEU A 90 -11.56 1.55 12.40
CA LEU A 90 -10.34 0.76 12.64
C LEU A 90 -10.46 -0.70 12.19
N SER A 91 -11.67 -1.28 12.25
CA SER A 91 -12.01 -2.55 11.57
C SER A 91 -11.97 -2.43 10.04
N GLY A 92 -11.84 -1.21 9.51
CA GLY A 92 -11.74 -0.91 8.09
C GLY A 92 -10.36 -1.10 7.49
N VAL A 93 -9.31 -1.34 8.29
CA VAL A 93 -7.97 -1.63 7.76
C VAL A 93 -7.96 -2.94 6.97
N GLU A 94 -8.70 -3.96 7.43
CA GLU A 94 -8.85 -5.23 6.71
C GLU A 94 -9.59 -5.05 5.38
N GLY A 95 -10.69 -4.29 5.39
CA GLY A 95 -11.42 -4.00 4.15
C GLY A 95 -10.63 -3.11 3.19
N LEU A 96 -9.81 -2.18 3.69
CA LEU A 96 -8.88 -1.43 2.85
C LEU A 96 -7.81 -2.35 2.24
N ALA A 97 -7.28 -3.31 3.02
CA ALA A 97 -6.34 -4.31 2.53
C ALA A 97 -6.97 -5.19 1.45
N GLU A 98 -8.24 -5.59 1.60
CA GLU A 98 -9.01 -6.31 0.58
C GLU A 98 -9.17 -5.48 -0.70
N CYS A 99 -9.66 -4.24 -0.61
CA CYS A 99 -9.76 -3.34 -1.76
C CYS A 99 -8.40 -3.10 -2.45
N LEU A 100 -7.31 -3.01 -1.69
CA LEU A 100 -5.96 -2.92 -2.23
C LEU A 100 -5.58 -4.16 -3.01
N ARG A 101 -5.83 -5.37 -2.48
CA ARG A 101 -5.56 -6.64 -3.18
C ARG A 101 -6.31 -6.73 -4.50
N ASP A 102 -7.57 -6.30 -4.52
CA ASP A 102 -8.38 -6.27 -5.74
C ASP A 102 -7.79 -5.31 -6.77
N VAL A 103 -7.50 -4.06 -6.36
CA VAL A 103 -6.92 -3.05 -7.24
C VAL A 103 -5.59 -3.50 -7.84
N VAL A 104 -4.65 -4.00 -7.02
CA VAL A 104 -3.35 -4.43 -7.55
C VAL A 104 -3.50 -5.60 -8.52
N THR A 105 -4.43 -6.52 -8.25
CA THR A 105 -4.68 -7.68 -9.12
C THR A 105 -5.33 -7.24 -10.43
N GLU A 106 -6.30 -6.31 -10.40
CA GLU A 106 -6.93 -5.72 -11.58
C GLU A 106 -5.93 -4.95 -12.46
N ASP A 107 -4.94 -4.30 -11.86
CA ASP A 107 -3.85 -3.58 -12.56
C ASP A 107 -2.77 -4.55 -13.09
N GLY A 108 -2.96 -5.87 -12.93
CA GLY A 108 -2.05 -6.90 -13.42
C GLY A 108 -0.79 -7.10 -12.57
N CYS A 109 -0.73 -6.51 -11.37
CA CYS A 109 0.35 -6.77 -10.42
C CYS A 109 0.24 -8.20 -9.86
N ARG A 110 1.37 -8.75 -9.44
CA ARG A 110 1.42 -10.07 -8.80
C ARG A 110 1.57 -9.93 -7.29
N LEU A 111 0.69 -10.54 -6.51
CA LEU A 111 0.87 -10.61 -5.06
C LEU A 111 2.19 -11.30 -4.74
N TRP A 112 2.84 -10.83 -3.69
CA TRP A 112 4.16 -11.27 -3.24
C TRP A 112 4.13 -11.40 -1.73
N ASP A 113 4.69 -12.48 -1.21
CA ASP A 113 4.89 -12.63 0.24
C ASP A 113 6.38 -12.45 0.59
N PRO A 114 6.77 -11.32 1.20
CA PRO A 114 8.15 -11.09 1.61
C PRO A 114 8.65 -12.08 2.68
N GLU A 115 7.77 -12.76 3.40
CA GLU A 115 8.15 -13.68 4.49
C GLU A 115 8.40 -15.12 4.02
N HIS A 116 7.85 -15.51 2.87
CA HIS A 116 7.98 -16.86 2.33
C HIS A 116 8.94 -16.97 1.14
N GLU A 117 9.21 -15.87 0.43
CA GLU A 117 10.04 -15.87 -0.77
C GLU A 117 11.49 -15.42 -0.53
N GLU A 118 11.99 -15.49 0.72
CA GLU A 118 13.41 -15.29 1.04
C GLU A 118 14.26 -16.58 0.91
N ASP A 119 13.64 -17.76 0.73
CA ASP A 119 14.33 -19.07 0.80
C ASP A 119 14.71 -19.71 -0.55
N GLU A 120 14.45 -19.08 -1.70
CA GLU A 120 14.86 -19.64 -3.02
C GLU A 120 16.29 -19.28 -3.46
N TRP A 121 17.11 -18.75 -2.54
CA TRP A 121 18.55 -18.53 -2.74
C TRP A 121 19.36 -19.06 -1.55
N ASN A 122 19.39 -20.40 -1.38
CA ASN A 122 20.46 -21.09 -0.66
C ASN A 122 21.26 -21.97 -1.64
#